data_AF-A0AAT9L9M8-F1
#
_entry.id   AF-A0AAT9L9M8-F1
#
_cell.length_a   1.000
_cell.length_b   1.000
_cell.length_c   1.000
_cell.angle_alpha   90.00
_cell.angle_beta   90.00
_cell.angle_gamma   90.00
#
_symmetry.space_group_name_H-M   'P 1'
#
loop_
_entity.id
_entity.type
_entity.pdbx_description
1 polymer ?
#
loop_
_entity_poly.entity_id
_entity_poly.type
_entity_poly.pdbx_seq_one_letter_code
_entity_poly.pdbx_strand_id
1 'polypeptide(L)'
;MKVLVIPVVNGIIPRESETLTGLLVAGPKRLQTFLKHGDLLLLLTYVSGEGFYPVGAGARVVEMWTQDVLVRQTLSVEEGLFVTISGEGTFKVRALSTEKGLVFAEDPQYLDLKALRKVYPVIDGKGWVPVEGSTEARGSRDIRVEIHGVSHDGRDVMIGANLGGLVTAELAHTVEHAIIRSLSRYALVTYRTLRQSMEEESSDLKASLEMGYRFRMPEFFGVTPQGSCGNPLTGLAHFYLTEELVKNLSNGESFERSLLNARLSTLSRVTDDLELSTQKGLRAIQGLKRGMMHDDSVLPAETLKAIIRRFPLSPWG
;
A
#
# COMPACT_ATOMS: atom_id res chain seq x y z
N MET A 1 5.27 24.45 21.24
CA MET A 1 4.90 23.19 21.90
C MET A 1 5.63 22.04 21.20
N LYS A 2 6.35 21.19 21.95
CA LYS A 2 6.96 19.98 21.41
C LYS A 2 6.08 18.77 21.74
N VAL A 3 5.85 17.92 20.75
CA VAL A 3 4.98 16.73 20.90
C VAL A 3 5.76 15.50 20.50
N LEU A 4 5.75 14.45 21.32
CA LEU A 4 6.45 13.20 21.03
C LEU A 4 5.88 12.55 19.76
N VAL A 5 6.76 12.13 18.86
CA VAL A 5 6.41 11.38 17.66
C VAL A 5 6.66 9.90 17.89
N ILE A 6 5.65 9.08 17.64
CA ILE A 6 5.75 7.64 17.58
C ILE A 6 5.69 7.21 16.10
N PRO A 7 6.69 6.49 15.60
CA PRO A 7 6.68 5.97 14.23
C PRO A 7 5.62 4.89 14.07
N VAL A 8 4.83 5.00 13.01
CA VAL A 8 3.89 3.97 12.55
C VAL A 8 4.46 3.36 11.27
N VAL A 9 4.72 2.05 11.28
CA VAL A 9 5.31 1.35 10.12
C VAL A 9 4.27 0.64 9.25
N ASN A 10 3.07 0.44 9.76
CA ASN A 10 1.99 -0.33 9.12
C ASN A 10 0.81 0.53 8.66
N GLY A 11 0.92 1.87 8.71
CA GLY A 11 -0.15 2.80 8.32
C GLY A 11 -1.36 2.83 9.26
N ILE A 12 -1.35 2.10 10.38
CA ILE A 12 -2.49 2.05 11.32
C ILE A 12 -2.53 3.34 12.15
N ILE A 13 -3.52 4.18 11.87
CA ILE A 13 -3.71 5.48 12.52
C ILE A 13 -5.18 5.65 12.97
N PRO A 14 -5.47 6.05 14.23
CA PRO A 14 -6.83 6.15 14.73
C PRO A 14 -7.61 7.30 14.10
N ARG A 15 -8.92 7.12 13.95
CA ARG A 15 -9.87 8.22 13.78
C ARG A 15 -10.01 9.05 15.05
N GLU A 16 -10.62 10.21 14.91
CA GLU A 16 -11.00 11.03 16.06
C GLU A 16 -11.94 10.26 16.99
N SER A 17 -11.65 10.27 18.29
CA SER A 17 -12.32 9.48 19.34
C SER A 17 -12.20 7.96 19.20
N GLU A 18 -11.50 7.43 18.21
CA GLU A 18 -11.24 5.99 18.10
C GLU A 18 -10.10 5.59 19.03
N THR A 19 -10.32 4.51 19.77
CA THR A 19 -9.34 3.98 20.71
C THR A 19 -8.57 2.83 20.08
N LEU A 20 -7.24 2.88 20.16
CA LEU A 20 -6.35 1.80 19.72
C LEU A 20 -5.41 1.40 20.85
N THR A 21 -5.11 0.11 20.93
CA THR A 21 -4.09 -0.42 21.83
C THR A 21 -2.94 -0.98 21.01
N GLY A 22 -1.72 -0.60 21.36
CA GLY A 22 -0.52 -1.05 20.66
C GLY A 22 0.67 -1.24 21.59
N LEU A 23 1.67 -1.97 21.10
CA LEU A 23 2.96 -2.16 21.74
C LEU A 23 3.97 -1.15 21.16
N LEU A 24 4.60 -0.35 22.03
CA LEU A 24 5.66 0.57 21.63
C LEU A 24 7.03 -0.11 21.76
N VAL A 25 7.69 -0.36 20.64
CA VAL A 25 8.98 -1.08 20.56
C VAL A 25 10.19 -0.14 20.74
N ALA A 26 10.10 0.80 21.68
CA ALA A 26 11.23 1.64 22.08
C ALA A 26 11.35 1.59 23.61
N GLY A 27 12.50 1.12 24.11
CA GLY A 27 12.79 0.85 25.53
C GLY A 27 11.78 1.44 26.54
N PRO A 28 10.92 0.63 27.18
CA PRO A 28 9.75 1.05 27.95
C PRO A 28 10.01 2.20 28.93
N LYS A 29 11.09 2.06 29.72
CA LYS A 29 11.50 3.03 30.75
C LYS A 29 11.74 4.43 30.18
N ARG A 30 12.26 4.49 28.96
CA ARG A 30 12.57 5.75 28.30
C ARG A 30 11.29 6.43 27.81
N LEU A 31 10.38 5.70 27.20
CA LEU A 31 9.09 6.25 26.77
C LEU A 31 8.25 6.72 27.97
N GLN A 32 8.23 5.94 29.07
CA GLN A 32 7.53 6.33 30.31
C GLN A 32 8.08 7.62 30.94
N THR A 33 9.30 8.04 30.61
CA THR A 33 9.84 9.33 31.07
C THR A 33 9.15 10.52 30.38
N PHE A 34 8.65 10.33 29.16
CA PHE A 34 8.12 11.38 28.28
C PHE A 34 6.63 11.26 27.97
N LEU A 35 6.00 10.13 28.28
CA LEU A 35 4.58 9.90 28.11
C LEU A 35 3.94 9.70 29.48
N LYS A 36 2.81 10.38 29.70
CA LYS A 36 1.91 10.23 30.83
C LYS A 36 0.47 10.14 30.34
N HIS A 37 -0.41 9.67 31.22
CA HIS A 37 -1.86 9.73 30.97
C HIS A 37 -2.28 11.16 30.60
N GLY A 38 -3.07 11.29 29.52
CA GLY A 38 -3.56 12.56 28.99
C GLY A 38 -2.60 13.29 28.05
N ASP A 39 -1.33 12.87 27.94
CA ASP A 39 -0.39 13.52 27.03
C ASP A 39 -0.81 13.31 25.58
N LEU A 40 -0.59 14.36 24.76
CA LEU A 40 -0.70 14.28 23.32
C LEU A 40 0.58 13.65 22.74
N LEU A 41 0.42 12.70 21.84
CA LEU A 41 1.46 12.18 20.97
C LEU A 41 1.04 12.30 19.51
N LEU A 42 2.01 12.24 18.60
CA LEU A 42 1.78 12.18 17.18
C LEU A 42 2.18 10.82 16.62
N LEU A 43 1.26 10.24 15.86
CA LEU A 43 1.49 9.05 15.06
C LEU A 43 1.82 9.50 13.64
N LEU A 44 3.11 9.40 13.26
CA LEU A 44 3.57 9.71 11.91
C LEU A 44 4.03 8.43 11.23
N THR A 45 3.63 8.22 9.98
CA THR A 45 4.13 7.06 9.24
C THR A 45 5.61 7.22 8.95
N TYR A 46 6.37 6.14 9.15
CA TYR A 46 7.79 6.10 8.79
C TYR A 46 7.97 5.28 7.53
N VAL A 47 8.48 5.92 6.48
CA VAL A 47 8.72 5.30 5.18
C VAL A 47 10.22 5.10 5.00
N SER A 48 10.64 3.84 4.83
CA SER A 48 12.05 3.52 4.63
C SER A 48 12.61 4.25 3.42
N GLY A 49 13.72 4.97 3.59
CA GLY A 49 14.35 5.80 2.56
C GLY A 49 13.81 7.22 2.43
N GLU A 50 12.58 7.50 2.90
CA GLU A 50 11.95 8.83 2.86
C GLU A 50 11.89 9.51 4.25
N GLY A 51 11.89 8.73 5.32
CA GLY A 51 11.73 9.20 6.69
C GLY A 51 10.27 9.36 7.10
N PHE A 52 9.98 10.31 7.99
CA PHE A 52 8.63 10.54 8.48
C PHE A 52 7.77 11.29 7.46
N TYR A 53 6.58 10.76 7.16
CA TYR A 53 5.58 11.51 6.43
C TYR A 53 5.08 12.68 7.30
N PRO A 54 5.04 13.92 6.78
CA PRO A 54 4.80 15.12 7.59
C PRO A 54 3.32 15.31 7.99
N VAL A 55 2.45 14.34 7.73
CA VAL A 55 1.04 14.35 8.13
C VAL A 55 0.72 13.03 8.81
N GLY A 56 -0.01 13.06 9.92
CA GLY A 56 -0.43 11.87 10.65
C GLY A 56 -1.55 12.21 11.63
N ALA A 57 -1.78 11.37 12.65
CA ALA A 57 -2.78 11.67 13.67
C ALA A 57 -2.15 12.14 14.98
N GLY A 58 -2.85 13.06 15.63
CA GLY A 58 -2.69 13.26 17.06
C GLY A 58 -3.47 12.19 17.81
N ALA A 59 -2.95 11.76 18.94
CA ALA A 59 -3.67 10.88 19.84
C ALA A 59 -3.33 11.22 21.30
N ARG A 60 -4.30 11.08 22.19
CA ARG A 60 -4.10 11.22 23.63
C ARG A 60 -3.86 9.85 24.27
N VAL A 61 -2.91 9.78 25.19
CA VAL A 61 -2.67 8.58 26.00
C VAL A 61 -3.83 8.38 26.97
N VAL A 62 -4.52 7.24 26.84
CA VAL A 62 -5.60 6.82 27.73
C VAL A 62 -5.06 5.93 28.85
N GLU A 63 -4.22 4.96 28.51
CA GLU A 63 -3.67 4.01 29.49
C GLU A 63 -2.29 3.54 29.04
N MET A 64 -1.43 3.20 29.99
CA MET A 64 -0.13 2.58 29.74
C MET A 64 0.17 1.53 30.79
N TRP A 65 0.72 0.40 30.37
CA TRP A 65 1.22 -0.64 31.26
C TRP A 65 2.41 -1.35 30.62
N THR A 66 3.20 -2.04 31.44
CA THR A 66 4.26 -2.92 30.93
C THR A 66 3.86 -4.38 31.09
N GLN A 67 4.31 -5.19 30.15
CA GLN A 67 4.12 -6.63 30.18
C GLN A 67 5.29 -7.31 29.46
N ASP A 68 5.69 -8.46 29.98
CA ASP A 68 6.70 -9.30 29.35
C ASP A 68 6.21 -9.83 27.99
N VAL A 69 7.01 -9.61 26.95
CA VAL A 69 6.77 -10.05 25.57
C VAL A 69 7.88 -10.96 25.09
N LEU A 70 7.52 -12.04 24.38
CA LEU A 70 8.49 -12.94 23.77
C LEU A 70 8.95 -12.36 22.42
N VAL A 71 10.25 -12.04 22.33
CA VAL A 71 10.86 -11.58 21.07
C VAL A 71 11.19 -12.80 20.22
N ARG A 72 10.38 -13.06 19.19
CA ARG A 72 10.46 -14.28 18.36
C ARG A 72 11.84 -14.54 17.74
N GLN A 73 12.59 -13.49 17.42
CA GLN A 73 13.89 -13.60 16.73
C GLN A 73 15.00 -14.12 17.65
N THR A 74 14.97 -13.74 18.93
CA THR A 74 15.99 -14.05 19.95
C THR A 74 15.51 -15.08 20.96
N LEU A 75 14.19 -15.35 20.99
CA LEU A 75 13.50 -16.11 22.03
C LEU A 75 13.72 -15.53 23.44
N SER A 76 14.13 -14.26 23.54
CA SER A 76 14.25 -13.54 24.80
C SER A 76 12.88 -13.04 25.26
N VAL A 77 12.71 -12.97 26.58
CA VAL A 77 11.61 -12.23 27.19
C VAL A 77 12.11 -10.81 27.43
N GLU A 78 11.40 -9.83 26.86
CA GLU A 78 11.69 -8.41 27.03
C GLU A 78 10.47 -7.69 27.58
N GLU A 79 10.68 -6.62 28.34
CA GLU A 79 9.58 -5.78 28.83
C GLU A 79 9.04 -4.95 27.64
N GLY A 80 7.74 -5.07 27.38
CA GLY A 80 7.03 -4.30 26.37
C GLY A 80 6.17 -3.20 27.00
N LEU A 81 6.19 -1.98 26.44
CA LEU A 81 5.28 -0.91 26.84
C LEU A 81 4.02 -0.94 25.97
N PHE A 82 2.90 -1.31 26.57
CA PHE A 82 1.60 -1.22 25.94
C PHE A 82 0.99 0.14 26.22
N VAL A 83 0.34 0.71 25.20
CA VAL A 83 -0.36 1.99 25.30
C VAL A 83 -1.72 1.86 24.65
N THR A 84 -2.73 2.36 25.35
CA THR A 84 -4.04 2.65 24.77
C THR A 84 -4.11 4.14 24.49
N ILE A 85 -4.45 4.50 23.26
CA ILE A 85 -4.53 5.89 22.79
C ILE A 85 -5.92 6.17 22.23
N SER A 86 -6.36 7.43 22.28
CA SER A 86 -7.59 7.91 21.61
C SER A 86 -7.23 8.99 20.59
N GLY A 87 -7.74 8.88 19.36
CA GLY A 87 -7.39 9.82 18.29
C GLY A 87 -7.97 11.23 18.46
N GLU A 88 -7.21 12.23 18.03
CA GLU A 88 -7.48 13.68 18.19
C GLU A 88 -7.57 14.41 16.83
N GLY A 89 -7.66 13.66 15.74
CA GLY A 89 -7.69 14.20 14.38
C GLY A 89 -6.32 14.26 13.71
N THR A 90 -6.26 14.94 12.57
CA THR A 90 -5.07 14.97 11.70
C THR A 90 -4.19 16.16 12.03
N PHE A 91 -2.88 15.95 12.07
CA PHE A 91 -1.89 16.99 12.30
C PHE A 91 -0.84 17.01 11.20
N LYS A 92 -0.39 18.21 10.85
CA LYS A 92 0.75 18.45 9.97
C LYS A 92 1.94 18.92 10.79
N VAL A 93 3.10 18.34 10.50
CA VAL A 93 4.38 18.67 11.10
C VAL A 93 5.27 19.36 10.06
N ARG A 94 5.96 20.43 10.47
CA ARG A 94 6.91 21.16 9.60
C ARG A 94 8.36 20.91 9.96
N ALA A 95 8.63 20.69 11.24
CA ALA A 95 9.97 20.46 11.76
C ALA A 95 9.94 19.34 12.79
N LEU A 96 11.00 18.53 12.75
CA LEU A 96 11.27 17.46 13.70
C LEU A 96 12.58 17.79 14.42
N SER A 97 12.61 17.56 15.72
CA SER A 97 13.82 17.61 16.54
C SER A 97 14.05 16.28 17.23
N THR A 98 15.29 15.98 17.57
CA THR A 98 15.66 14.76 18.29
C THR A 98 16.20 15.14 19.66
N GLU A 99 15.59 14.60 20.71
CA GLU A 99 16.04 14.81 22.09
C GLU A 99 16.19 13.47 22.81
N LYS A 100 17.38 13.25 23.38
CA LYS A 100 17.77 11.99 24.02
C LYS A 100 17.46 10.76 23.15
N GLY A 101 17.52 10.90 21.81
CA GLY A 101 17.24 9.89 20.79
C GLY A 101 15.75 9.65 20.47
N LEU A 102 14.82 10.42 21.05
CA LEU A 102 13.40 10.38 20.70
C LEU A 102 13.11 11.51 19.72
N VAL A 103 12.10 11.32 18.87
CA VAL A 103 11.71 12.31 17.86
C VAL A 103 10.54 13.14 18.37
N PHE A 104 10.62 14.45 18.20
CA PHE A 104 9.59 15.40 18.60
C PHE A 104 9.19 16.26 17.42
N ALA A 105 7.89 16.49 17.27
CA ALA A 105 7.34 17.48 16.35
C ALA A 105 7.32 18.86 17.00
N GLU A 106 7.78 19.86 16.27
CA GLU A 106 7.75 21.26 16.70
C GLU A 106 6.49 21.93 16.16
N ASP A 107 5.66 22.43 17.08
CA ASP A 107 4.42 23.17 16.80
C ASP A 107 3.51 22.49 15.75
N PRO A 108 3.06 21.25 16.00
CA PRO A 108 2.19 20.55 15.08
C PRO A 108 0.87 21.30 14.89
N GLN A 109 0.42 21.36 13.64
CA GLN A 109 -0.76 22.13 13.25
C GLN A 109 -1.92 21.16 12.98
N TYR A 110 -3.04 21.35 13.67
CA TYR A 110 -4.27 20.64 13.35
C TYR A 110 -4.67 20.91 11.90
N LEU A 111 -5.09 19.86 11.20
CA LEU A 111 -5.44 19.89 9.79
C LEU A 111 -6.86 19.37 9.60
N ASP A 112 -7.80 20.28 9.34
CA ASP A 112 -9.16 19.92 8.95
C ASP A 112 -9.16 19.39 7.50
N LEU A 113 -9.24 18.06 7.37
CA LEU A 113 -9.26 17.39 6.06
C LEU A 113 -10.54 17.70 5.26
N LYS A 114 -11.68 17.95 5.92
CA LYS A 114 -12.93 18.30 5.23
C LYS A 114 -12.83 19.69 4.62
N ALA A 115 -12.25 20.65 5.34
CA ALA A 115 -11.96 21.98 4.80
C ALA A 115 -10.89 21.93 3.71
N LEU A 116 -9.80 21.18 3.94
CA LEU A 116 -8.71 21.03 2.97
C LEU A 116 -9.21 20.44 1.65
N ARG A 117 -10.07 19.42 1.69
CA ARG A 117 -10.59 18.72 0.51
C ARG A 117 -11.29 19.64 -0.49
N LYS A 118 -11.83 20.79 -0.05
CA LYS A 118 -12.44 21.80 -0.92
C LYS A 118 -11.43 22.44 -1.90
N VAL A 119 -10.17 22.55 -1.50
CA VAL A 119 -9.10 23.18 -2.30
C VAL A 119 -8.04 22.18 -2.76
N TYR A 120 -7.83 21.11 -1.99
CA TYR A 120 -6.79 20.12 -2.19
C TYR A 120 -7.36 18.72 -1.89
N PRO A 121 -7.70 17.93 -2.92
CA PRO A 121 -8.39 16.66 -2.71
C PRO A 121 -7.49 15.64 -2.03
N VAL A 122 -8.07 14.92 -1.07
CA VAL A 122 -7.40 13.91 -0.26
C VAL A 122 -8.33 12.75 0.09
N ILE A 123 -7.81 11.54 0.21
CA ILE A 123 -8.52 10.39 0.82
C ILE A 123 -7.83 10.09 2.16
N ASP A 124 -8.62 9.99 3.21
CA ASP A 124 -8.20 9.73 4.59
C ASP A 124 -8.17 8.23 4.88
N GLY A 125 -7.00 7.74 5.32
CA GLY A 125 -6.77 6.35 5.71
C GLY A 125 -6.96 6.08 7.20
N LYS A 126 -7.32 7.07 8.02
CA LYS A 126 -7.51 6.83 9.46
C LYS A 126 -8.65 5.86 9.73
N GLY A 127 -8.42 4.92 10.64
CA GLY A 127 -9.41 3.97 11.14
C GLY A 127 -9.64 2.72 10.30
N TRP A 128 -8.92 2.55 9.19
CA TRP A 128 -9.05 1.38 8.34
C TRP A 128 -7.77 1.08 7.57
N VAL A 129 -7.64 -0.16 7.12
CA VAL A 129 -6.53 -0.63 6.30
C VAL A 129 -7.11 -1.16 5.00
N PRO A 130 -6.64 -0.69 3.82
CA PRO A 130 -7.06 -1.27 2.55
C PRO A 130 -6.47 -2.68 2.42
N VAL A 131 -7.26 -3.60 1.87
CA VAL A 131 -6.90 -5.01 1.72
C VAL A 131 -6.81 -5.38 0.24
N GLU A 132 -7.81 -4.99 -0.54
CA GLU A 132 -7.89 -5.31 -1.96
C GLU A 132 -8.62 -4.21 -2.74
N GLY A 133 -8.59 -4.31 -4.07
CA GLY A 133 -9.31 -3.42 -4.95
C GLY A 133 -9.91 -4.16 -6.14
N SER A 134 -10.82 -3.49 -6.83
CA SER A 134 -11.37 -3.99 -8.08
C SER A 134 -11.60 -2.86 -9.08
N THR A 135 -11.22 -3.12 -10.33
CA THR A 135 -11.44 -2.22 -11.47
C THR A 135 -12.31 -2.93 -12.50
N GLU A 136 -13.52 -2.42 -12.71
CA GLU A 136 -14.48 -2.95 -13.68
C GLU A 136 -14.73 -1.92 -14.80
N ALA A 137 -14.23 -2.21 -16.00
CA ALA A 137 -14.44 -1.38 -17.18
C ALA A 137 -15.66 -1.87 -17.99
N ARG A 138 -16.78 -1.13 -17.91
CA ARG A 138 -18.01 -1.38 -18.71
C ARG A 138 -18.07 -0.54 -19.99
N GLY A 139 -17.21 0.47 -20.08
CA GLY A 139 -17.02 1.32 -21.25
C GLY A 139 -16.14 2.51 -20.92
N SER A 140 -15.81 3.34 -21.92
CA SER A 140 -14.89 4.49 -21.73
C SER A 140 -15.37 5.54 -20.73
N ARG A 141 -16.68 5.59 -20.44
CA ARG A 141 -17.31 6.50 -19.46
C ARG A 141 -17.79 5.81 -18.18
N ASP A 142 -17.67 4.48 -18.08
CA ASP A 142 -18.05 3.70 -16.90
C ASP A 142 -16.92 2.73 -16.57
N ILE A 143 -16.00 3.22 -15.74
CA ILE A 143 -14.87 2.45 -15.21
C ILE A 143 -14.96 2.55 -13.69
N ARG A 144 -15.49 1.52 -13.05
CA ARG A 144 -15.70 1.51 -11.60
C ARG A 144 -14.44 1.03 -10.92
N VAL A 145 -13.98 1.78 -9.92
CA VAL A 145 -12.86 1.42 -9.07
C VAL A 145 -13.36 1.39 -7.65
N GLU A 146 -13.16 0.28 -6.98
CA GLU A 146 -13.51 0.06 -5.57
C GLU A 146 -12.27 -0.35 -4.79
N ILE A 147 -12.10 0.21 -3.60
CA ILE A 147 -11.04 -0.15 -2.65
C ILE A 147 -11.73 -0.71 -1.41
N HIS A 148 -11.49 -1.97 -1.13
CA HIS A 148 -12.05 -2.71 -0.01
C HIS A 148 -11.01 -2.80 1.11
N GLY A 149 -11.47 -2.78 2.34
CA GLY A 149 -10.59 -2.86 3.50
C GLY A 149 -11.34 -3.21 4.77
N VAL A 150 -10.60 -3.18 5.87
CA VAL A 150 -11.12 -3.53 7.20
C VAL A 150 -10.85 -2.37 8.14
N SER A 151 -11.88 -1.92 8.85
CA SER A 151 -11.72 -0.93 9.91
C SER A 151 -10.95 -1.51 11.09
N HIS A 152 -10.35 -0.68 11.93
CA HIS A 152 -9.57 -1.17 13.08
C HIS A 152 -10.40 -1.94 14.12
N ASP A 153 -11.73 -1.80 14.09
CA ASP A 153 -12.66 -2.60 14.89
C ASP A 153 -13.17 -3.87 14.17
N GLY A 154 -12.60 -4.21 13.01
CA GLY A 154 -12.81 -5.48 12.31
C GLY A 154 -14.02 -5.51 11.37
N ARG A 155 -14.57 -4.36 10.97
CA ARG A 155 -15.70 -4.29 10.02
C ARG A 155 -15.22 -4.07 8.60
N ASP A 156 -15.88 -4.70 7.64
CA ASP A 156 -15.61 -4.44 6.23
C ASP A 156 -16.04 -3.01 5.86
N VAL A 157 -15.16 -2.33 5.12
CA VAL A 157 -15.36 -0.96 4.64
C VAL A 157 -14.93 -0.84 3.19
N MET A 158 -15.51 0.11 2.46
CA MET A 158 -15.18 0.31 1.04
C MET A 158 -15.28 1.79 0.65
N ILE A 159 -14.42 2.21 -0.27
CA ILE A 159 -14.56 3.46 -1.02
C ILE A 159 -14.59 3.16 -2.51
N GLY A 160 -15.47 3.83 -3.25
CA GLY A 160 -15.65 3.59 -4.68
C GLY A 160 -15.80 4.88 -5.47
N ALA A 161 -15.39 4.82 -6.75
CA ALA A 161 -15.56 5.90 -7.70
C ALA A 161 -15.69 5.36 -9.12
N ASN A 162 -16.45 6.07 -9.98
CA ASN A 162 -16.36 5.87 -11.42
C ASN A 162 -15.25 6.78 -11.97
N LEU A 163 -14.20 6.24 -12.60
CA LEU A 163 -13.10 6.97 -13.22
C LEU A 163 -13.24 7.14 -14.75
N GLY A 164 -14.34 6.64 -15.32
CA GLY A 164 -14.65 6.78 -16.73
C GLY A 164 -14.63 8.24 -17.22
N GLY A 165 -14.12 8.45 -18.42
CA GLY A 165 -13.92 9.77 -19.01
C GLY A 165 -12.76 10.59 -18.44
N LEU A 166 -12.04 10.10 -17.42
CA LEU A 166 -10.76 10.71 -16.96
C LEU A 166 -9.55 9.93 -17.43
N VAL A 167 -9.64 8.60 -17.41
CA VAL A 167 -8.53 7.67 -17.65
C VAL A 167 -9.03 6.43 -18.40
N THR A 168 -8.09 5.65 -18.95
CA THR A 168 -8.38 4.32 -19.54
C THR A 168 -8.54 3.26 -18.44
N ALA A 169 -8.95 2.05 -18.81
CA ALA A 169 -9.11 0.94 -17.87
C ALA A 169 -7.78 0.56 -17.21
N GLU A 170 -6.69 0.54 -17.98
CA GLU A 170 -5.35 0.20 -17.49
C GLU A 170 -4.83 1.26 -16.51
N LEU A 171 -5.07 2.54 -16.81
CA LEU A 171 -4.74 3.63 -15.89
C LEU A 171 -5.61 3.59 -14.62
N ALA A 172 -6.89 3.25 -14.74
CA ALA A 172 -7.77 3.10 -13.58
C ALA A 172 -7.30 1.98 -12.64
N HIS A 173 -6.87 0.86 -13.21
CA HIS A 173 -6.31 -0.26 -12.46
C HIS A 173 -4.96 0.10 -11.80
N THR A 174 -4.07 0.82 -12.49
CA THR A 174 -2.87 1.40 -11.83
C THR A 174 -3.24 2.36 -10.70
N VAL A 175 -4.27 3.20 -10.87
CA VAL A 175 -4.75 4.13 -9.84
C VAL A 175 -5.29 3.39 -8.62
N GLU A 176 -6.04 2.31 -8.81
CA GLU A 176 -6.56 1.45 -7.74
C GLU A 176 -5.42 0.98 -6.82
N HIS A 177 -4.42 0.32 -7.40
CA HIS A 177 -3.24 -0.16 -6.67
C HIS A 177 -2.48 0.98 -6.00
N ALA A 178 -2.34 2.12 -6.70
CA ALA A 178 -1.65 3.28 -6.17
C ALA A 178 -2.39 3.93 -4.97
N ILE A 179 -3.72 3.87 -4.93
CA ILE A 179 -4.52 4.29 -3.76
C ILE A 179 -4.28 3.34 -2.59
N ILE A 180 -4.35 2.02 -2.80
CA ILE A 180 -4.07 1.02 -1.76
C ILE A 180 -2.67 1.25 -1.18
N ARG A 181 -1.65 1.35 -2.05
CA ARG A 181 -0.26 1.65 -1.69
C ARG A 181 -0.14 2.94 -0.87
N SER A 182 -0.78 4.01 -1.33
CA SER A 182 -0.75 5.30 -0.63
C SER A 182 -1.37 5.23 0.76
N LEU A 183 -2.51 4.55 0.90
CA LEU A 183 -3.22 4.40 2.17
C LEU A 183 -2.43 3.52 3.15
N SER A 184 -1.92 2.37 2.71
CA SER A 184 -1.12 1.47 3.57
C SER A 184 0.19 2.11 4.05
N ARG A 185 0.78 3.00 3.24
CA ARG A 185 2.09 3.59 3.53
C ARG A 185 2.02 4.93 4.26
N TYR A 186 1.08 5.79 3.88
CA TYR A 186 0.99 7.17 4.37
C TYR A 186 -0.27 7.45 5.19
N ALA A 187 -1.21 6.50 5.25
CA ALA A 187 -2.57 6.72 5.78
C ALA A 187 -3.30 7.93 5.16
N LEU A 188 -2.85 8.39 3.99
CA LEU A 188 -3.38 9.57 3.30
C LEU A 188 -3.04 9.52 1.81
N VAL A 189 -4.05 9.71 0.97
CA VAL A 189 -3.86 9.90 -0.47
C VAL A 189 -3.90 11.39 -0.79
N THR A 190 -2.88 11.86 -1.48
CA THR A 190 -2.77 13.19 -2.08
C THR A 190 -2.37 13.00 -3.53
N TYR A 191 -2.44 14.05 -4.37
CA TYR A 191 -1.96 13.89 -5.74
C TYR A 191 -0.46 13.54 -5.82
N ARG A 192 0.32 13.88 -4.78
CA ARG A 192 1.77 13.58 -4.71
C ARG A 192 2.01 12.12 -4.35
N THR A 193 1.37 11.64 -3.29
CA THR A 193 1.50 10.24 -2.85
C THR A 193 0.89 9.28 -3.87
N LEU A 194 -0.22 9.68 -4.53
CA LEU A 194 -0.81 8.91 -5.62
C LEU A 194 0.14 8.81 -6.82
N ARG A 195 0.73 9.93 -7.27
CA ARG A 195 1.70 9.92 -8.37
C ARG A 195 2.87 8.99 -8.06
N GLN A 196 3.48 9.17 -6.90
CA GLN A 196 4.60 8.35 -6.48
C GLN A 196 4.22 6.87 -6.44
N SER A 197 3.05 6.55 -5.87
CA SER A 197 2.59 5.17 -5.80
C SER A 197 2.31 4.55 -7.17
N MET A 198 1.82 5.33 -8.15
CA MET A 198 1.66 4.86 -9.54
C MET A 198 3.01 4.59 -10.22
N GLU A 199 4.00 5.47 -9.99
CA GLU A 199 5.36 5.30 -10.51
C GLU A 199 6.02 4.05 -9.93
N GLU A 200 5.91 3.84 -8.63
CA GLU A 200 6.45 2.66 -7.95
C GLU A 200 5.73 1.37 -8.38
N GLU A 201 4.39 1.38 -8.47
CA GLU A 201 3.61 0.21 -8.94
C GLU A 201 4.05 -0.22 -10.35
N SER A 202 4.15 0.75 -11.25
CA SER A 202 4.60 0.50 -12.63
C SER A 202 6.05 -0.01 -12.67
N SER A 203 6.92 0.52 -11.81
CA SER A 203 8.31 0.08 -11.69
C SER A 203 8.41 -1.35 -11.16
N ASP A 204 7.67 -1.69 -10.11
CA ASP A 204 7.67 -3.02 -9.50
C ASP A 204 7.14 -4.07 -10.48
N LEU A 205 6.06 -3.77 -11.21
CA LEU A 205 5.50 -4.67 -12.21
C LEU A 205 6.45 -4.89 -13.39
N LYS A 206 7.10 -3.83 -13.90
CA LYS A 206 8.15 -3.97 -14.92
C LYS A 206 9.31 -4.82 -14.42
N ALA A 207 9.76 -4.62 -13.17
CA ALA A 207 10.80 -5.44 -12.57
C ALA A 207 10.36 -6.91 -12.45
N SER A 208 9.11 -7.16 -12.07
CA SER A 208 8.53 -8.52 -11.99
C SER A 208 8.55 -9.23 -13.35
N LEU A 209 8.19 -8.51 -14.42
CA LEU A 209 8.26 -8.98 -15.81
C LEU A 209 9.70 -9.28 -16.22
N GLU A 210 10.62 -8.35 -15.97
CA GLU A 210 12.02 -8.52 -16.31
C GLU A 210 12.65 -9.71 -15.59
N MET A 211 12.38 -9.89 -14.30
CA MET A 211 12.85 -11.04 -13.53
C MET A 211 12.25 -12.34 -14.08
N GLY A 212 10.94 -12.39 -14.32
CA GLY A 212 10.29 -13.59 -14.84
C GLY A 212 10.83 -14.00 -16.22
N TYR A 213 11.08 -13.05 -17.12
CA TYR A 213 11.71 -13.37 -18.41
C TYR A 213 13.19 -13.71 -18.30
N ARG A 214 13.96 -12.97 -17.48
CA ARG A 214 15.42 -13.17 -17.35
C ARG A 214 15.77 -14.51 -16.73
N PHE A 215 15.02 -14.92 -15.71
CA PHE A 215 15.25 -16.17 -14.98
C PHE A 215 14.37 -17.33 -15.45
N ARG A 216 13.53 -17.09 -16.48
CA ARG A 216 12.58 -18.07 -17.03
C ARG A 216 11.62 -18.59 -15.96
N MET A 217 11.09 -17.66 -15.17
CA MET A 217 10.27 -17.90 -13.99
C MET A 217 8.95 -17.12 -14.13
N PRO A 218 7.98 -17.64 -14.92
CA PRO A 218 6.68 -17.00 -15.11
C PRO A 218 5.88 -16.84 -13.81
N GLU A 219 6.26 -17.52 -12.72
CA GLU A 219 5.64 -17.35 -11.38
C GLU A 219 5.92 -15.97 -10.78
N PHE A 220 6.95 -15.27 -11.26
CA PHE A 220 7.25 -13.91 -10.82
C PHE A 220 6.41 -12.85 -11.51
N PHE A 221 5.64 -13.18 -12.55
CA PHE A 221 4.84 -12.17 -13.24
C PHE A 221 3.76 -11.61 -12.32
N GLY A 222 3.79 -10.30 -12.07
CA GLY A 222 2.81 -9.59 -11.26
C GLY A 222 3.05 -9.76 -9.76
N VAL A 223 4.19 -10.32 -9.35
CA VAL A 223 4.61 -10.38 -7.94
C VAL A 223 5.36 -9.10 -7.60
N THR A 224 4.81 -8.34 -6.65
CA THR A 224 5.38 -7.09 -6.13
C THR A 224 5.60 -7.20 -4.61
N PRO A 225 6.32 -6.25 -3.98
CA PRO A 225 6.41 -6.20 -2.52
C PRO A 225 5.06 -6.09 -1.79
N GLN A 226 4.00 -5.67 -2.49
CA GLN A 226 2.65 -5.55 -1.91
C GLN A 226 1.84 -6.85 -2.01
N GLY A 227 2.31 -7.82 -2.80
CA GLY A 227 1.60 -9.06 -3.07
C GLY A 227 1.57 -9.40 -4.56
N SER A 228 0.74 -10.38 -4.91
CA SER A 228 0.53 -10.79 -6.30
C SER A 228 -0.69 -10.08 -6.88
N CYS A 229 -0.52 -9.46 -8.04
CA CYS A 229 -1.61 -8.85 -8.79
C CYS A 229 -2.36 -9.94 -9.57
N GLY A 230 -3.68 -10.02 -9.40
CA GLY A 230 -4.57 -10.95 -10.10
C GLY A 230 -4.85 -10.58 -11.57
N ASN A 231 -3.87 -9.99 -12.26
CA ASN A 231 -4.02 -9.53 -13.64
C ASN A 231 -4.06 -10.70 -14.65
N PRO A 232 -4.54 -10.47 -15.88
CA PRO A 232 -4.67 -11.51 -16.90
C PRO A 232 -3.38 -12.28 -17.19
N LEU A 233 -2.23 -11.59 -17.27
CA LEU A 233 -0.94 -12.23 -17.51
C LEU A 233 -0.52 -13.16 -16.36
N THR A 234 -0.64 -12.71 -15.11
CA THR A 234 -0.34 -13.56 -13.95
C THR A 234 -1.23 -14.81 -13.93
N GLY A 235 -2.53 -14.62 -14.21
CA GLY A 235 -3.49 -15.73 -14.32
C GLY A 235 -3.14 -16.73 -15.44
N LEU A 236 -2.87 -16.24 -16.65
CA LEU A 236 -2.47 -17.07 -17.80
C LEU A 236 -1.16 -17.82 -17.55
N ALA A 237 -0.17 -17.12 -16.97
CA ALA A 237 1.12 -17.70 -16.64
C ALA A 237 0.97 -18.87 -15.64
N HIS A 238 0.18 -18.71 -14.58
CA HIS A 238 -0.08 -19.76 -13.61
C HIS A 238 -0.88 -20.93 -14.20
N PHE A 239 -1.87 -20.62 -15.04
CA PHE A 239 -2.68 -21.63 -15.73
C PHE A 239 -1.82 -22.50 -16.65
N TYR A 240 -1.05 -21.90 -17.57
CA TYR A 240 -0.17 -22.64 -18.48
C TYR A 240 0.95 -23.39 -17.76
N LEU A 241 1.52 -22.79 -16.71
CA LEU A 241 2.56 -23.46 -15.93
C LEU A 241 2.03 -24.73 -15.28
N THR A 242 0.83 -24.67 -14.71
CA THR A 242 0.19 -25.82 -14.07
C THR A 242 -0.20 -26.88 -15.11
N GLU A 243 -0.81 -26.46 -16.23
CA GLU A 243 -1.18 -27.37 -17.32
C GLU A 243 0.04 -28.15 -17.85
N GLU A 244 1.13 -27.45 -18.18
CA GLU A 244 2.34 -28.09 -18.72
C GLU A 244 3.08 -28.93 -17.68
N LEU A 245 3.09 -28.50 -16.41
CA LEU A 245 3.71 -29.27 -15.32
C LEU A 245 2.97 -30.60 -15.11
N VAL A 246 1.64 -30.56 -15.01
CA VAL A 246 0.80 -31.76 -14.83
C VAL A 246 0.96 -32.71 -16.01
N LYS A 247 0.98 -32.17 -17.24
CA LYS A 247 1.20 -32.96 -18.46
C LYS A 247 2.56 -33.67 -18.46
N ASN A 248 3.64 -32.96 -18.14
CA ASN A 248 4.99 -33.55 -18.12
C ASN A 248 5.15 -34.63 -17.04
N LEU A 249 4.61 -34.38 -15.84
CA LEU A 249 4.59 -35.37 -14.76
C LEU A 249 3.78 -36.61 -15.14
N SER A 250 2.62 -36.43 -15.79
CA SER A 250 1.78 -37.54 -16.27
C SER A 250 2.46 -38.39 -17.35
N ASN A 251 3.40 -37.79 -18.09
CA ASN A 251 4.22 -38.49 -19.08
C ASN A 251 5.44 -39.20 -18.48
N GLY A 252 5.59 -39.20 -17.15
CA GLY A 252 6.67 -39.89 -16.44
C GLY A 252 8.00 -39.11 -16.37
N GLU A 253 7.99 -37.80 -16.65
CA GLU A 253 9.18 -36.97 -16.45
C GLU A 253 9.47 -36.74 -14.96
N SER A 254 10.73 -36.50 -14.61
CA SER A 254 11.09 -36.07 -13.26
C SER A 254 10.53 -34.68 -12.96
N PHE A 255 10.31 -34.37 -11.69
CA PHE A 255 9.78 -33.07 -11.27
C PHE A 255 10.63 -31.89 -11.77
N GLU A 256 11.95 -31.96 -11.60
CA GLU A 256 12.87 -30.89 -12.02
C GLU A 256 12.79 -30.61 -13.52
N ARG A 257 12.76 -31.67 -14.34
CA ARG A 257 12.64 -31.56 -15.79
C ARG A 257 11.26 -31.06 -16.20
N SER A 258 10.21 -31.58 -15.57
CA SER A 258 8.83 -31.18 -15.81
C SER A 258 8.63 -29.69 -15.55
N LEU A 259 9.18 -29.17 -14.45
CA LEU A 259 9.10 -27.76 -14.09
C LEU A 259 9.87 -26.88 -15.07
N LEU A 260 11.09 -27.26 -15.44
CA LEU A 260 11.89 -26.49 -16.39
C LEU A 260 11.21 -26.42 -17.77
N ASN A 261 10.68 -27.54 -18.26
CA ASN A 261 9.94 -27.62 -19.51
C ASN A 261 8.64 -26.80 -19.44
N ALA A 262 7.88 -26.93 -18.35
CA ALA A 262 6.64 -26.18 -18.15
C ALA A 262 6.87 -24.67 -18.16
N ARG A 263 7.94 -24.19 -17.50
CA ARG A 263 8.34 -22.78 -17.53
C ARG A 263 8.64 -22.28 -18.94
N LEU A 264 9.42 -23.03 -19.71
CA LEU A 264 9.78 -22.66 -21.08
C LEU A 264 8.54 -22.62 -21.99
N SER A 265 7.70 -23.66 -21.94
CA SER A 265 6.45 -23.72 -22.71
C SER A 265 5.50 -22.59 -22.35
N THR A 266 5.34 -22.31 -21.05
CA THR A 266 4.51 -21.20 -20.54
C THR A 266 4.97 -19.87 -21.09
N LEU A 267 6.28 -19.58 -21.03
CA LEU A 267 6.82 -18.33 -21.54
C LEU A 267 6.60 -18.17 -23.05
N SER A 268 6.71 -19.25 -23.83
CA SER A 268 6.38 -19.22 -25.25
C SER A 268 4.92 -18.87 -25.46
N ARG A 269 4.01 -19.66 -24.86
CA ARG A 269 2.56 -19.49 -25.00
C ARG A 269 2.08 -18.10 -24.59
N VAL A 270 2.53 -17.61 -23.43
CA VAL A 270 2.22 -16.26 -22.95
C VAL A 270 2.72 -15.18 -23.92
N THR A 271 3.93 -15.34 -24.47
CA THR A 271 4.51 -14.37 -25.41
C THR A 271 3.71 -14.35 -26.72
N ASP A 272 3.29 -15.52 -27.20
CA ASP A 272 2.52 -15.66 -28.43
C ASP A 272 1.08 -15.12 -28.26
N ASP A 273 0.38 -15.52 -27.20
CA ASP A 273 -1.02 -15.14 -26.95
C ASP A 273 -1.20 -13.64 -26.68
N LEU A 274 -0.21 -13.00 -26.03
CA LEU A 274 -0.22 -11.56 -25.76
C LEU A 274 0.49 -10.73 -26.85
N GLU A 275 0.98 -11.40 -27.90
CA GLU A 275 1.74 -10.80 -29.00
C GLU A 275 2.90 -9.92 -28.52
N LEU A 276 3.67 -10.43 -27.56
CA LEU A 276 4.75 -9.67 -26.92
C LEU A 276 6.02 -9.73 -27.78
N SER A 277 6.67 -8.58 -27.94
CA SER A 277 7.94 -8.48 -28.65
C SER A 277 9.03 -9.28 -27.93
N THR A 278 9.96 -9.83 -28.70
CA THR A 278 11.16 -10.45 -28.15
C THR A 278 12.22 -9.42 -27.73
N GLN A 279 12.07 -8.15 -28.10
CA GLN A 279 13.02 -7.09 -27.79
C GLN A 279 12.94 -6.66 -26.31
N LYS A 280 14.09 -6.66 -25.63
CA LYS A 280 14.23 -6.18 -24.24
C LYS A 280 13.78 -4.71 -24.13
N GLY A 281 13.07 -4.36 -23.06
CA GLY A 281 12.46 -3.04 -22.85
C GLY A 281 11.05 -2.93 -23.45
N LEU A 282 10.89 -3.19 -24.75
CA LEU A 282 9.56 -3.19 -25.39
C LEU A 282 8.65 -4.29 -24.84
N ARG A 283 9.22 -5.48 -24.59
CA ARG A 283 8.48 -6.61 -23.97
C ARG A 283 7.89 -6.25 -22.61
N ALA A 284 8.64 -5.53 -21.78
CA ALA A 284 8.19 -5.15 -20.44
C ALA A 284 7.02 -4.15 -20.52
N ILE A 285 7.10 -3.18 -21.43
CA ILE A 285 6.03 -2.18 -21.63
C ILE A 285 4.78 -2.86 -22.21
N GLN A 286 4.93 -3.73 -23.21
CA GLN A 286 3.81 -4.48 -23.79
C GLN A 286 3.22 -5.46 -22.78
N GLY A 287 4.04 -6.15 -22.01
CA GLY A 287 3.61 -7.06 -20.95
C GLY A 287 2.83 -6.32 -19.86
N LEU A 288 3.28 -5.14 -19.46
CA LEU A 288 2.57 -4.28 -18.51
C LEU A 288 1.18 -3.88 -19.04
N LYS A 289 1.13 -3.37 -20.28
CA LYS A 289 -0.10 -2.81 -20.84
C LYS A 289 -1.10 -3.85 -21.33
N ARG A 290 -0.64 -4.82 -22.13
CA ARG A 290 -1.50 -5.87 -22.74
C ARG A 290 -1.73 -7.06 -21.81
N GLY A 291 -0.70 -7.41 -21.04
CA GLY A 291 -0.75 -8.58 -20.16
C GLY A 291 -1.32 -8.25 -18.79
N MET A 292 -0.76 -7.24 -18.14
CA MET A 292 -1.11 -6.91 -16.76
C MET A 292 -2.24 -5.88 -16.63
N MET A 293 -2.68 -5.28 -17.74
CA MET A 293 -3.69 -4.21 -17.73
C MET A 293 -3.27 -3.03 -16.85
N HIS A 294 -2.00 -2.60 -16.95
CA HIS A 294 -1.44 -1.44 -16.27
C HIS A 294 -0.88 -0.42 -17.25
N ASP A 295 -0.88 0.84 -16.85
CA ASP A 295 -0.31 1.93 -17.63
C ASP A 295 0.67 2.77 -16.79
N ASP A 296 1.82 3.09 -17.39
CA ASP A 296 2.92 3.83 -16.78
C ASP A 296 2.97 5.31 -17.19
N SER A 297 1.93 5.81 -17.86
CA SER A 297 1.84 7.20 -18.30
C SER A 297 1.81 8.17 -17.11
N VAL A 298 2.64 9.21 -17.19
CA VAL A 298 2.67 10.27 -16.17
C VAL A 298 1.41 11.14 -16.30
N LEU A 299 0.56 11.13 -15.27
CA LEU A 299 -0.65 11.95 -15.24
C LEU A 299 -0.37 13.38 -14.73
N PRO A 300 -0.97 14.40 -15.38
CA PRO A 300 -0.96 15.77 -14.87
C PRO A 300 -1.54 15.87 -13.46
N ALA A 301 -1.05 16.84 -12.68
CA ALA A 301 -1.52 17.04 -11.30
C ALA A 301 -3.04 17.30 -11.24
N GLU A 302 -3.60 18.01 -12.22
CA GLU A 302 -5.05 18.28 -12.27
C GLU A 302 -5.88 17.02 -12.55
N THR A 303 -5.38 16.10 -13.37
CA THR A 303 -6.03 14.79 -13.58
C THR A 303 -6.02 13.96 -12.31
N LEU A 304 -4.88 13.88 -11.61
CA LEU A 304 -4.77 13.18 -10.33
C LEU A 304 -5.69 13.78 -9.27
N LYS A 305 -5.77 15.12 -9.18
CA LYS A 305 -6.74 15.80 -8.31
C LYS A 305 -8.18 15.47 -8.69
N ALA A 306 -8.51 15.44 -9.98
CA ALA A 306 -9.84 15.09 -10.46
C ALA A 306 -10.23 13.65 -10.09
N ILE A 307 -9.29 12.70 -10.21
CA ILE A 307 -9.46 11.30 -9.77
C ILE A 307 -9.77 11.25 -8.27
N ILE A 308 -8.92 11.84 -7.43
CA ILE A 308 -9.09 11.81 -5.96
C ILE A 308 -10.42 12.45 -5.52
N ARG A 309 -10.89 13.48 -6.25
CA ARG A 309 -12.19 14.12 -5.98
C ARG A 309 -13.38 13.19 -6.18
N ARG A 310 -13.28 12.16 -7.03
CA ARG A 310 -14.39 11.24 -7.30
C ARG A 310 -14.61 10.21 -6.20
N PHE A 311 -13.57 9.83 -5.47
CA PHE A 311 -13.69 8.99 -4.28
C PHE A 311 -14.24 9.81 -3.10
N PRO A 312 -14.94 9.21 -2.12
CA PRO A 312 -15.27 9.90 -0.87
C PRO A 312 -14.00 10.30 -0.09
N LEU A 313 -14.13 11.13 0.96
CA LEU A 313 -12.99 11.46 1.82
C LEU A 313 -12.53 10.22 2.59
N SER A 314 -13.46 9.43 3.10
CA SER A 314 -13.20 8.19 3.83
C SER A 314 -14.37 7.22 3.62
N PRO A 315 -14.28 5.96 4.07
CA PRO A 315 -15.42 5.03 4.05
C PRO A 315 -16.65 5.52 4.83
N TRP A 316 -16.51 6.49 5.72
CA TRP A 316 -17.60 7.01 6.57
C TRP A 316 -18.23 8.32 6.09
N GLY A 317 -17.81 8.86 4.94
CA GLY A 317 -18.29 10.15 4.41
C GLY A 317 -17.28 11.28 4.59
#